data_AF-A0AAW0M833-F1
#
_entry.id   AF-A0AAW0M833-F1
#
_cell.length_a   1.000
_cell.length_b   1.000
_cell.length_c   1.000
_cell.angle_alpha   90.00
_cell.angle_beta   90.00
_cell.angle_gamma   90.00
#
_symmetry.space_group_name_H-M   'P 1'
#
loop_
_entity.id
_entity.type
_entity.pdbx_description
1 polymer ?
#
loop_
_entity_poly.entity_id
_entity_poly.type
_entity_poly.pdbx_seq_one_letter_code
_entity_poly.pdbx_strand_id
1 'polypeptide(L)'
;MINSTSGRGLLFPKGGWENDETVEEAAKREALEEAGHFLGDYIFKSKTLQDEFCPNGLCKAAMFALLVIEELESWPEQNTRQRSWLTVPKAKECCQYPWMQESLEGFSNWHADQILSNSKEENPLIFPDSTPTPVQN
;
A
#
# COMPACT_ATOMS: atom_id res chain seq x y z
N MET A 1 2.17 3.83 9.24
CA MET A 1 3.45 4.54 8.94
C MET A 1 4.35 4.53 10.16
N ILE A 2 5.65 4.79 9.99
CA ILE A 2 6.64 4.86 11.09
C ILE A 2 7.44 6.16 11.04
N ASN A 3 7.96 6.64 12.17
CA ASN A 3 8.79 7.85 12.21
C ASN A 3 10.18 7.64 11.59
N SER A 4 10.73 8.70 10.97
CA SER A 4 12.11 8.68 10.47
C SER A 4 13.14 8.72 11.59
N THR A 5 14.25 7.98 11.44
CA THR A 5 15.45 8.11 12.29
C THR A 5 16.04 9.51 12.29
N SER A 6 15.88 10.25 11.19
CA SER A 6 16.38 11.61 11.05
C SER A 6 15.52 12.65 11.78
N GLY A 7 14.45 12.22 12.46
CA GLY A 7 13.53 13.07 13.19
C GLY A 7 12.56 13.88 12.33
N ARG A 8 12.65 13.75 10.99
CA ARG A 8 11.87 14.54 10.04
C ARG A 8 10.88 13.64 9.30
N GLY A 9 9.60 13.82 9.65
CA GLY A 9 8.46 13.20 8.96
C GLY A 9 8.28 11.71 9.20
N LEU A 10 7.35 11.13 8.45
CA LEU A 10 7.01 9.72 8.49
C LEU A 10 7.45 9.00 7.22
N LEU A 11 7.69 7.70 7.36
CA LEU A 11 8.11 6.78 6.30
C LEU A 11 7.12 5.62 6.20
N PHE A 12 7.07 5.01 5.02
CA PHE A 12 6.43 3.70 4.88
C PHE A 12 7.25 2.65 5.61
N PRO A 13 6.61 1.66 6.26
CA PRO A 13 7.26 0.42 6.60
C PRO A 13 7.92 -0.15 5.35
N LYS A 14 9.15 -0.63 5.49
CA LYS A 14 9.94 -1.19 4.40
C LYS A 14 10.72 -2.40 4.95
N GLY A 15 10.62 -3.53 4.25
CA GLY A 15 11.49 -4.68 4.48
C GLY A 15 12.90 -4.43 3.93
N GLY A 16 13.90 -5.02 4.57
CA GLY A 16 15.23 -5.19 3.98
C GLY A 16 15.30 -6.51 3.23
N TRP A 17 16.26 -6.64 2.32
CA TRP A 17 16.65 -7.93 1.76
C TRP A 17 17.64 -8.59 2.73
N GLU A 18 17.34 -9.78 3.24
CA GLU A 18 18.29 -10.54 4.07
C GLU A 18 19.36 -11.26 3.21
N ASN A 19 20.55 -11.50 3.78
CA ASN A 19 21.70 -12.01 3.01
C ASN A 19 21.55 -13.47 2.54
N ASP A 20 20.53 -14.17 3.00
CA ASP A 20 20.25 -15.59 2.75
C ASP A 20 19.06 -15.84 1.82
N GLU A 21 18.44 -14.79 1.29
CA GLU A 21 17.39 -14.87 0.28
C GLU A 21 17.84 -14.14 -1.01
N THR A 22 17.12 -14.26 -2.13
CA THR A 22 17.26 -13.40 -3.33
C THR A 22 16.32 -12.20 -3.25
N VAL A 23 16.53 -11.16 -4.05
CA VAL A 23 15.60 -10.00 -4.13
C VAL A 23 14.18 -10.48 -4.49
N GLU A 24 14.09 -11.47 -5.39
CA GLU A 24 12.83 -12.10 -5.76
C GLU A 24 12.24 -12.94 -4.62
N GLU A 25 13.04 -13.61 -3.80
CA GLU A 25 12.56 -14.38 -2.64
C GLU A 25 12.15 -13.46 -1.49
N ALA A 26 12.87 -12.37 -1.23
CA ALA A 26 12.47 -11.35 -0.27
C ALA A 26 11.15 -10.70 -0.69
N ALA A 27 11.07 -10.28 -1.96
CA ALA A 27 9.85 -9.71 -2.52
C ALA A 27 8.70 -10.72 -2.51
N LYS A 28 8.96 -12.00 -2.80
CA LYS A 28 7.96 -13.07 -2.71
C LYS A 28 7.57 -13.38 -1.28
N ARG A 29 8.48 -13.42 -0.31
CA ARG A 29 8.16 -13.66 1.10
C ARG A 29 7.23 -12.56 1.61
N GLU A 30 7.60 -11.30 1.39
CA GLU A 30 6.77 -10.14 1.72
C GLU A 30 5.43 -10.14 0.95
N ALA A 31 5.41 -10.49 -0.34
CA ALA A 31 4.19 -10.52 -1.16
C ALA A 31 3.33 -11.79 -1.03
N LEU A 32 3.89 -12.90 -0.53
CA LEU A 32 3.24 -14.20 -0.33
C LEU A 32 2.66 -14.28 1.09
N GLU A 33 3.32 -13.70 2.09
CA GLU A 33 2.76 -13.54 3.44
C GLU A 33 1.59 -12.55 3.44
N GLU A 34 1.62 -11.53 2.58
CA GLU A 34 0.60 -10.49 2.51
C GLU A 34 0.19 -10.25 1.05
N ALA A 35 -0.99 -10.73 0.64
CA ALA A 35 -1.56 -10.54 -0.70
C ALA A 35 -1.89 -9.07 -0.97
N GLY A 36 -0.88 -8.25 -1.28
CA GLY A 36 -1.00 -6.83 -1.57
C GLY A 36 -1.10 -6.51 -3.06
N HIS A 37 -1.83 -5.44 -3.42
CA HIS A 37 -1.92 -4.96 -4.80
C HIS A 37 -0.72 -4.07 -5.15
N PHE A 38 -0.03 -4.35 -6.26
CA PHE A 38 1.11 -3.55 -6.71
C PHE A 38 0.67 -2.16 -7.18
N LEU A 39 1.18 -1.11 -6.53
CA LEU A 39 0.89 0.30 -6.82
C LEU A 39 1.89 0.95 -7.77
N GLY A 40 2.98 0.25 -8.09
CA GLY A 40 4.01 0.75 -9.00
C GLY A 40 5.38 0.88 -8.37
N ASP A 41 6.29 1.33 -9.23
CA ASP A 41 7.71 1.51 -8.96
C ASP A 41 8.05 2.98 -8.86
N TYR A 42 8.68 3.38 -7.75
CA TYR A 42 8.99 4.77 -7.44
C TYR A 42 10.50 4.95 -7.33
N ILE A 43 11.07 5.80 -8.19
CA ILE A 43 12.51 6.07 -8.20
C ILE A 43 12.80 7.25 -7.28
N PHE A 44 13.78 7.09 -6.39
CA PHE A 44 14.21 8.13 -5.48
C PHE A 44 15.72 8.09 -5.26
N LYS A 45 16.28 9.15 -4.66
CA LYS A 45 17.69 9.20 -4.30
C LYS A 45 17.87 8.93 -2.81
N SER A 46 18.70 7.96 -2.47
CA SER A 46 19.12 7.69 -1.10
C SER A 46 20.56 8.13 -0.90
N LYS A 47 20.80 9.00 0.07
CA LYS A 47 22.16 9.40 0.46
C LYS A 47 22.89 8.29 1.22
N THR A 48 22.15 7.38 1.85
CA THR A 48 22.71 6.28 2.65
C THR A 48 23.16 5.11 1.78
N LEU A 49 22.57 4.96 0.58
CA LEU A 49 22.88 3.90 -0.38
C LEU A 49 23.73 4.43 -1.55
N GLN A 50 24.31 5.62 -1.40
CA GLN A 50 25.27 6.15 -2.34
C GLN A 50 26.66 5.62 -1.98
N ASP A 51 27.17 4.68 -2.77
CA ASP A 51 28.49 4.06 -2.59
C ASP A 51 29.23 3.96 -3.95
N GLU A 52 30.40 3.31 -3.96
CA GLU A 52 31.20 3.14 -5.19
C GLU A 52 30.46 2.37 -6.29
N PHE A 53 29.50 1.51 -5.93
CA PHE A 53 28.71 0.68 -6.85
C PHE A 53 27.41 1.37 -7.28
N CYS A 54 26.88 2.27 -6.48
CA CYS A 54 25.74 3.14 -6.79
C CYS A 54 26.10 4.62 -6.61
N PRO A 55 26.95 5.19 -7.49
CA PRO A 55 27.48 6.55 -7.32
C PRO A 55 26.41 7.64 -7.40
N ASN A 56 25.26 7.34 -8.02
CA ASN A 56 24.12 8.25 -8.11
C ASN A 56 23.14 8.12 -6.93
N GLY A 57 23.31 7.11 -6.08
CA GLY A 57 22.39 6.77 -4.98
C GLY A 57 20.96 6.54 -5.45
N LEU A 58 20.77 6.10 -6.70
CA LEU A 58 19.45 5.87 -7.28
C LEU A 58 18.87 4.57 -6.72
N CYS A 59 17.73 4.71 -6.06
CA CYS A 59 17.00 3.60 -5.47
C CYS A 59 15.62 3.51 -6.10
N LYS A 60 15.06 2.30 -6.07
CA LYS A 60 13.73 1.98 -6.55
C LYS A 60 12.95 1.35 -5.42
N ALA A 61 11.77 1.88 -5.12
CA ALA A 61 10.81 1.30 -4.19
C ALA A 61 9.64 0.72 -4.97
N ALA A 62 9.43 -0.59 -4.86
CA ALA A 62 8.19 -1.22 -5.27
C ALA A 62 7.16 -1.04 -4.15
N MET A 63 6.00 -0.48 -4.46
CA MET A 63 4.97 -0.21 -3.46
C MET A 63 3.78 -1.16 -3.63
N PHE A 64 3.27 -1.67 -2.52
CA PHE A 64 2.12 -2.56 -2.49
C PHE A 64 1.08 -2.05 -1.49
N ALA A 65 -0.20 -2.20 -1.83
CA ALA A 65 -1.35 -1.88 -1.00
C ALA A 65 -1.82 -3.14 -0.28
N LEU A 66 -1.78 -3.14 1.05
CA LEU A 66 -2.11 -4.32 1.85
C LEU A 66 -3.26 -4.02 2.81
N LEU A 67 -4.19 -4.97 2.93
CA LEU A 67 -5.22 -4.95 3.94
C LEU A 67 -4.67 -5.59 5.22
N VAL A 68 -4.40 -4.76 6.22
CA VAL A 68 -3.94 -5.24 7.53
C VAL A 68 -5.14 -5.74 8.31
N ILE A 69 -5.13 -7.03 8.65
CA ILE A 69 -6.18 -7.70 9.43
C ILE A 69 -5.82 -7.82 10.92
N GLU A 70 -4.53 -7.78 11.24
CA GLU A 70 -4.00 -7.87 12.59
C GLU A 70 -2.78 -6.95 12.74
N GLU A 71 -2.64 -6.34 13.91
CA GLU A 71 -1.49 -5.52 14.27
C GLU A 71 -0.84 -6.08 15.53
N LEU A 72 0.41 -6.52 15.43
CA LEU A 72 1.16 -7.03 16.58
C LEU A 72 1.46 -5.91 17.60
N GLU A 73 1.21 -6.17 18.88
CA GLU A 73 1.51 -5.26 19.99
C GLU A 73 3.01 -5.06 20.19
N SER A 74 3.81 -6.09 19.90
CA SER A 74 5.27 -6.08 20.08
C SER A 74 5.97 -6.37 18.76
N TRP A 75 6.97 -5.56 18.40
CA TRP A 75 7.79 -5.72 17.20
C TRP A 75 9.25 -5.31 17.45
N PRO A 76 10.21 -5.80 16.64
CA PRO A 76 11.65 -5.62 16.91
C PRO A 76 12.12 -4.16 17.06
N GLU A 77 11.51 -3.22 16.33
CA GLU A 77 11.91 -1.81 16.33
C GLU A 77 11.13 -0.91 17.31
N GLN A 78 10.18 -1.43 18.09
CA GLN A 78 9.21 -0.65 18.87
C GLN A 78 9.82 0.34 19.87
N ASN A 79 11.01 0.04 20.39
CA ASN A 79 11.71 0.90 21.35
C ASN A 79 12.40 2.10 20.69
N THR A 80 12.55 2.08 19.35
CA THR A 80 13.29 3.10 18.60
C THR A 80 12.44 3.78 17.52
N ARG A 81 11.24 3.25 17.26
CA ARG A 81 10.30 3.75 16.26
C ARG A 81 8.89 3.79 16.83
N GLN A 82 8.16 4.82 16.43
CA GLN A 82 6.73 4.94 16.68
C GLN A 82 5.97 4.60 15.40
N ARG A 83 5.00 3.68 15.53
CA ARG A 83 4.04 3.34 14.48
C ARG A 83 2.78 4.17 14.67
N SER A 84 2.16 4.58 13.57
CA SER A 84 0.92 5.34 13.59
C SER A 84 0.04 5.00 12.39
N TRP A 85 -1.26 4.87 12.66
CA TRP A 85 -2.30 4.81 11.65
C TRP A 85 -2.71 6.22 11.24
N LEU A 86 -2.83 6.45 9.94
CA LEU A 86 -3.17 7.75 9.37
C LEU A 86 -4.14 7.58 8.22
N THR A 87 -5.02 8.56 8.06
CA THR A 87 -5.78 8.70 6.82
C THR A 87 -4.84 9.13 5.69
N VAL A 88 -5.19 8.82 4.44
CA VAL A 88 -4.38 9.21 3.27
C VAL A 88 -4.08 10.71 3.24
N PRO A 89 -5.05 11.64 3.45
CA PRO A 89 -4.75 13.07 3.47
C PRO A 89 -3.71 13.43 4.54
N LYS A 90 -3.84 12.85 5.74
CA LYS A 90 -2.90 13.13 6.83
C LYS A 90 -1.52 12.55 6.56
N ALA A 91 -1.45 11.36 5.98
CA ALA A 91 -0.20 10.75 5.55
C ALA A 91 0.53 11.63 4.52
N LYS A 92 -0.19 12.18 3.52
CA LYS A 92 0.39 13.08 2.52
C LYS A 92 1.04 14.33 3.14
N GLU A 93 0.43 14.92 4.16
CA GLU A 93 0.99 16.06 4.91
C GLU A 93 2.27 15.69 5.69
N CYS A 94 2.36 14.46 6.17
CA CYS A 94 3.50 13.97 6.96
C CYS A 94 4.65 13.42 6.09
N CYS A 95 4.39 13.12 4.83
CA CYS A 95 5.38 12.64 3.85
C CYS A 95 6.27 13.80 3.37
N GLN A 96 7.58 13.61 3.46
CA GLN A 96 8.56 14.63 3.04
C GLN A 96 9.03 14.45 1.60
N TYR A 97 8.82 13.27 1.03
CA TYR A 97 9.33 12.93 -0.29
C TYR A 97 8.19 12.91 -1.31
N PRO A 98 8.32 13.60 -2.46
CA PRO A 98 7.29 13.63 -3.49
C PRO A 98 6.81 12.24 -3.93
N TRP A 99 7.74 11.29 -4.12
CA TRP A 99 7.41 9.93 -4.50
C TRP A 99 6.45 9.22 -3.52
N MET A 100 6.50 9.56 -2.24
CA MET A 100 5.58 8.99 -1.25
C MET A 100 4.18 9.58 -1.36
N GLN A 101 4.08 10.85 -1.76
CA GLN A 101 2.79 11.50 -1.98
C GLN A 101 2.14 10.94 -3.25
N GLU A 102 2.94 10.73 -4.30
CA GLU A 102 2.54 10.07 -5.54
C GLU A 102 2.04 8.64 -5.26
N SER A 103 2.76 7.86 -4.43
CA SER A 103 2.32 6.50 -4.09
C SER A 103 0.99 6.47 -3.31
N LEU A 104 0.75 7.45 -2.43
CA LEU A 104 -0.53 7.60 -1.73
C LEU A 104 -1.67 8.01 -2.67
N GLU A 105 -1.37 8.75 -3.72
CA GLU A 105 -2.33 9.08 -4.77
C GLU A 105 -2.66 7.85 -5.62
N GLY A 106 -1.65 7.08 -6.04
CA GLY A 106 -1.84 5.79 -6.69
C GLY A 106 -2.72 4.85 -5.88
N PHE A 107 -2.46 4.74 -4.57
CA PHE A 107 -3.32 3.98 -3.65
C PHE A 107 -4.76 4.49 -3.62
N SER A 108 -4.96 5.80 -3.56
CA SER A 108 -6.30 6.40 -3.47
C SER A 108 -7.14 6.12 -4.72
N ASN A 109 -6.52 6.21 -5.89
CA ASN A 109 -7.18 5.92 -7.17
C ASN A 109 -7.56 4.45 -7.25
N TRP A 110 -6.61 3.55 -6.95
CA TRP A 110 -6.87 2.11 -6.91
C TRP A 110 -8.00 1.77 -5.93
N HIS A 111 -7.96 2.31 -4.71
CA HIS A 111 -8.97 2.03 -3.69
C HIS A 111 -10.36 2.55 -4.07
N ALA A 112 -10.44 3.72 -4.75
CA ALA A 112 -11.69 4.23 -5.29
C ALA A 112 -12.25 3.33 -6.40
N ASP A 113 -11.40 2.81 -7.28
CA ASP A 113 -11.79 1.89 -8.34
C ASP A 113 -12.32 0.57 -7.77
N GLN A 114 -11.71 0.03 -6.70
CA GLN A 114 -12.21 -1.16 -6.00
C GLN A 114 -13.62 -0.94 -5.42
N ILE A 115 -13.88 0.22 -4.82
CA ILE A 115 -15.23 0.55 -4.31
C ILE A 115 -16.24 0.61 -5.46
N LEU A 116 -15.84 1.19 -6.60
CA LEU A 116 -16.71 1.31 -7.77
C LEU A 116 -16.96 -0.04 -8.46
N SER A 117 -16.00 -0.96 -8.48
CA SER A 117 -16.21 -2.32 -9.00
C SER A 117 -17.15 -3.12 -8.10
N ASN A 118 -16.96 -3.08 -6.79
CA ASN A 118 -17.76 -3.87 -5.85
C ASN A 118 -19.22 -3.39 -5.81
N SER A 119 -19.47 -2.09 -5.98
CA SER A 119 -20.84 -1.54 -6.06
C SER A 119 -21.59 -1.88 -7.35
N LYS A 120 -20.89 -2.32 -8.41
CA LYS A 120 -21.52 -2.76 -9.67
C LYS A 120 -21.96 -4.23 -9.63
N GLU A 121 -21.35 -5.06 -8.79
CA GLU A 121 -21.72 -6.48 -8.66
C GLU A 121 -22.98 -6.71 -7.81
N GLU A 122 -23.33 -5.77 -6.92
CA GLU A 122 -24.54 -5.87 -6.08
C GLU A 122 -25.86 -5.47 -6.77
N ASN A 123 -25.89 -5.26 -8.10
CA ASN A 123 -27.13 -4.97 -8.81
C ASN A 123 -27.49 -6.06 -9.85
N PRO A 124 -27.90 -7.26 -9.44
CA PRO A 124 -28.56 -8.18 -10.34
C PRO A 124 -29.95 -7.61 -10.63
N LEU A 125 -30.15 -7.20 -11.88
CA LEU A 125 -31.41 -6.76 -12.46
C LEU A 125 -32.60 -7.58 -11.90
N ILE A 126 -33.34 -6.98 -10.96
CA ILE A 126 -34.70 -7.44 -10.68
C ILE A 126 -35.52 -7.03 -11.89
N PHE A 127 -35.65 -7.95 -12.84
CA PHE A 127 -36.70 -7.89 -13.83
C PHE A 127 -38.04 -7.96 -13.07
N PRO A 128 -38.95 -6.99 -13.20
CA PRO A 128 -40.29 -7.15 -12.65
C PRO A 128 -40.98 -8.28 -13.43
N ASP A 129 -41.25 -9.36 -12.69
CA ASP A 129 -41.99 -10.54 -13.14
C ASP A 129 -43.28 -10.10 -13.83
N SER A 130 -43.38 -10.40 -15.12
CA SER A 130 -44.57 -10.16 -15.92
C SER A 130 -45.38 -11.44 -15.94
N THR A 131 -46.38 -11.57 -15.07
CA THR A 131 -47.46 -12.56 -15.24
C THR A 131 -48.79 -12.07 -14.64
N PRO A 132 -49.94 -12.58 -15.13
CA PRO A 132 -51.03 -11.74 -15.62
C PRO A 132 -52.23 -11.68 -14.68
N THR A 133 -53.00 -10.60 -14.81
CA THR A 133 -54.32 -10.41 -14.19
C THR A 133 -55.33 -11.46 -14.70
N PRO A 134 -56.06 -12.18 -13.82
CA PRO A 134 -57.27 -12.86 -14.19
C PRO A 134 -58.47 -11.92 -13.98
N VAL A 135 -59.18 -11.57 -15.06
CA VAL A 135 -60.50 -10.95 -14.96
C VAL A 135 -61.54 -12.06 -15.01
N GLN A 136 -62.30 -12.14 -13.92
CA GLN A 136 -63.45 -13.01 -13.73
C GLN A 136 -64.59 -12.63 -14.69
N ASN A 137 -65.30 -13.63 -15.22
CA ASN A 137 -66.66 -13.52 -15.72
C ASN A 137 -67.56 -14.41 -14.84
#